data_AF-A0A368JJ42-F1
#
_entry.id   AF-A0A368JJ42-F1
#
_cell.length_a   1.000
_cell.length_b   1.000
_cell.length_c   1.000
_cell.angle_alpha   90.00
_cell.angle_beta   90.00
_cell.angle_gamma   90.00
#
_symmetry.space_group_name_H-M   'P 1'
#
loop_
_entity.id
_entity.type
_entity.pdbx_description
1 polymer ?
#
loop_
_entity_poly.entity_id
_entity_poly.type
_entity_poly.pdbx_seq_one_letter_code
_entity_poly.pdbx_strand_id
1 'polypeptide(L)'
;MSNFTDESENFEMAFVINLADGTGREFYMTDSGAAVALDAPQGDEPMILRTDKLIEKNLINLKKKFPATCKLYAVELREFEHRRQNLRNSSNKSKASE
;
A
#
# COMPACT_ATOMS: atom_id res chain seq x y z
N MET A 1 -13.29 42.08 -2.74
CA MET A 1 -12.42 41.36 -3.68
C MET A 1 -11.82 40.21 -2.91
N SER A 2 -12.25 38.99 -3.21
CA SER A 2 -11.91 37.78 -2.47
C SER A 2 -10.55 37.26 -2.92
N ASN A 3 -9.53 37.37 -2.07
CA ASN A 3 -8.31 36.59 -2.18
C ASN A 3 -8.37 35.49 -1.11
N PHE A 4 -9.19 34.47 -1.36
CA PHE A 4 -8.97 33.16 -0.78
C PHE A 4 -7.97 32.46 -1.72
N THR A 5 -6.68 32.68 -1.49
CA THR A 5 -5.66 31.74 -1.96
C THR A 5 -5.89 30.47 -1.17
N ASP A 6 -6.57 29.55 -1.83
CA ASP A 6 -6.80 28.18 -1.42
C ASP A 6 -5.43 27.49 -1.36
N GLU A 7 -4.71 27.69 -0.26
CA GLU A 7 -3.60 26.84 0.18
C GLU A 7 -4.14 25.51 0.71
N SER A 8 -5.10 24.91 0.01
CA SER A 8 -5.35 23.47 0.12
C SER A 8 -4.17 22.80 -0.58
N GLU A 9 -3.13 22.60 0.21
CA GLU A 9 -2.00 21.73 -0.07
C GLU A 9 -2.49 20.53 -0.87
N ASN A 10 -2.01 20.49 -2.11
CA ASN A 10 -2.20 19.44 -3.08
C ASN A 10 -1.54 18.16 -2.53
N PHE A 11 -2.18 17.51 -1.56
CA PHE A 11 -1.94 16.10 -1.25
C PHE A 11 -2.41 15.34 -2.48
N GLU A 12 -1.59 15.33 -3.53
CA GLU A 12 -1.83 14.55 -4.73
C GLU A 12 -2.15 13.12 -4.26
N MET A 13 -3.41 12.70 -4.42
CA MET A 13 -3.89 11.42 -3.92
C MET A 13 -2.99 10.32 -4.48
N ALA A 14 -2.17 9.76 -3.60
CA ALA A 14 -1.20 8.75 -3.91
C ALA A 14 -1.72 7.41 -3.42
N PHE A 15 -1.52 6.37 -4.23
CA PHE A 15 -2.02 5.04 -3.99
C PHE A 15 -0.89 4.01 -4.03
N VAL A 16 -1.06 2.94 -3.26
CA VAL A 16 -0.20 1.77 -3.23
C VAL A 16 -1.05 0.56 -3.59
N ILE A 17 -0.49 -0.38 -4.35
CA ILE A 17 -1.17 -1.66 -4.62
C ILE A 17 -0.82 -2.65 -3.52
N ASN A 18 -1.84 -3.13 -2.83
CA ASN A 18 -1.76 -4.23 -1.90
C ASN A 18 -2.24 -5.54 -2.54
N LEU A 19 -1.68 -6.62 -2.03
CA LEU A 19 -2.01 -8.01 -2.34
C LEU A 19 -2.39 -8.69 -1.02
N ALA A 20 -3.63 -9.15 -0.89
CA ALA A 20 -4.00 -10.08 0.16
C ALA A 20 -3.89 -11.51 -0.39
N ASP A 21 -3.12 -12.36 0.29
CA ASP A 21 -3.14 -13.78 -0.01
C ASP A 21 -4.45 -14.42 0.51
N GLY A 22 -4.78 -15.60 -0.02
CA GLY A 22 -6.00 -16.33 0.38
C GLY A 22 -6.02 -16.75 1.86
N THR A 23 -4.95 -16.49 2.61
CA THR A 23 -4.85 -16.77 4.06
C THR A 23 -5.11 -15.52 4.91
N GLY A 24 -5.29 -14.35 4.28
CA GLY A 24 -5.54 -13.08 4.96
C GLY A 24 -4.26 -12.29 5.27
N ARG A 25 -3.08 -12.75 4.81
CA ARG A 25 -1.84 -11.98 4.95
C ARG A 25 -1.76 -10.93 3.85
N GLU A 26 -1.46 -9.70 4.25
CA GLU A 26 -1.32 -8.57 3.33
C GLU A 26 0.15 -8.31 2.96
N PHE A 27 0.34 -7.95 1.69
CA PHE A 27 1.60 -7.56 1.08
C PHE A 27 1.39 -6.28 0.30
N TYR A 28 2.45 -5.50 0.11
CA TYR A 28 2.47 -4.37 -0.81
C TYR A 28 3.40 -4.64 -1.97
N MET A 29 3.11 -4.02 -3.11
CA MET A 29 3.91 -4.15 -4.31
C MET A 29 4.99 -3.06 -4.35
N THR A 30 6.22 -3.47 -4.64
CA THR A 30 7.37 -2.57 -4.82
C THR A 30 7.46 -2.07 -6.26
N ASP A 31 8.26 -1.04 -6.51
CA ASP A 31 8.54 -0.53 -7.86
C ASP A 31 9.15 -1.60 -8.81
N SER A 32 9.95 -2.52 -8.25
CA SER A 32 10.52 -3.70 -8.90
C SER A 32 9.48 -4.79 -9.22
N GLY A 33 8.26 -4.65 -8.69
CA GLY A 33 7.16 -5.59 -8.88
C GLY A 33 7.23 -6.81 -7.96
N ALA A 34 8.01 -6.75 -6.89
CA ALA A 34 8.05 -7.75 -5.83
C ALA A 34 6.95 -7.49 -4.79
N ALA A 35 6.45 -8.54 -4.15
CA ALA A 35 5.51 -8.45 -3.05
C ALA A 35 6.25 -8.52 -1.72
N VAL A 36 6.13 -7.49 -0.89
CA VAL A 36 6.74 -7.43 0.44
C VAL A 36 5.64 -7.46 1.49
N ALA A 37 5.82 -8.26 2.54
CA ALA A 37 4.82 -8.38 3.59
C ALA A 37 4.59 -7.03 4.28
N LEU A 38 3.32 -6.69 4.55
CA LEU A 38 2.95 -5.37 5.08
C LEU A 38 3.56 -5.11 6.47
N ASP A 39 3.79 -6.16 7.26
CA ASP A 39 4.40 -6.14 8.57
C ASP A 39 5.95 -6.22 8.55
N ALA A 40 6.57 -6.29 7.36
CA ALA A 40 8.01 -6.43 7.25
C ALA A 40 8.75 -5.24 7.90
N PRO A 41 9.73 -5.50 8.80
CA PRO A 41 10.46 -4.45 9.51
C PRO A 41 11.37 -3.63 8.58
N GLN A 42 11.84 -4.27 7.51
CA GLN A 42 12.63 -3.72 6.42
C GLN A 42 12.10 -4.28 5.10
N GLY A 43 12.24 -3.51 4.03
CA GLY A 43 11.82 -3.90 2.69
C GLY A 43 11.93 -2.74 1.73
N ASP A 44 11.86 -3.05 0.45
CA ASP A 44 11.89 -2.05 -0.62
C ASP A 44 10.69 -1.09 -0.50
N GLU A 45 10.83 0.07 -1.13
CA GLU A 45 9.79 1.10 -1.13
C GLU A 45 8.54 0.62 -1.88
N PRO A 46 7.34 0.99 -1.40
CA PRO A 46 6.11 0.69 -2.11
C PRO A 46 6.07 1.44 -3.44
N MET A 47 5.46 0.81 -4.45
CA MET A 47 5.13 1.47 -5.69
C MET A 47 4.05 2.53 -5.44
N ILE A 48 4.41 3.80 -5.58
CA ILE A 48 3.48 4.92 -5.43
C ILE A 48 2.88 5.30 -6.78
N LEU A 49 1.56 5.29 -6.87
CA LEU A 49 0.79 5.58 -8.08
C LEU A 49 -0.12 6.80 -7.85
N ARG A 50 -0.07 7.80 -8.73
CA ARG A 50 -0.81 9.07 -8.57
C ARG A 50 -1.96 9.26 -9.55
N THR A 51 -2.24 8.27 -10.40
CA THR A 51 -3.33 8.37 -11.39
C THR A 51 -4.06 7.04 -11.54
N ASP A 52 -5.37 7.11 -11.75
CA ASP A 52 -6.23 5.93 -11.94
C ASP A 52 -5.74 5.04 -13.08
N LYS A 53 -5.27 5.65 -14.19
CA LYS A 53 -4.72 4.92 -15.34
C LYS A 53 -3.49 4.08 -14.96
N LEU A 54 -2.62 4.60 -14.09
CA LEU A 54 -1.46 3.85 -13.62
C LEU A 54 -1.88 2.73 -12.66
N ILE A 55 -2.88 2.98 -11.81
CA ILE A 55 -3.44 1.99 -10.90
C ILE A 55 -4.03 0.82 -11.68
N GLU A 56 -4.93 1.09 -12.63
CA GLU A 56 -5.58 0.08 -13.46
C GLU A 56 -4.56 -0.74 -14.25
N LYS A 57 -3.61 -0.07 -14.92
CA LYS A 57 -2.57 -0.74 -15.70
C LYS A 57 -1.74 -1.70 -14.83
N ASN A 58 -1.32 -1.26 -13.65
CA ASN A 58 -0.54 -2.10 -12.75
C ASN A 58 -1.38 -3.25 -12.18
N LEU A 59 -2.63 -3.02 -11.78
CA LEU A 59 -3.53 -4.08 -11.33
C LEU A 59 -3.72 -5.17 -12.41
N ILE A 60 -3.96 -4.78 -13.67
CA ILE A 60 -4.09 -5.74 -14.79
C ILE A 60 -2.80 -6.54 -14.97
N ASN A 61 -1.64 -5.90 -14.91
CA ASN A 61 -0.35 -6.57 -15.06
C ASN A 61 -0.06 -7.55 -13.91
N LEU A 62 -0.36 -7.14 -12.68
CA LEU A 62 -0.13 -7.95 -11.49
C LEU A 62 -1.11 -9.13 -11.40
N LYS A 63 -2.36 -8.96 -11.82
CA LYS A 63 -3.36 -10.06 -11.90
C LYS A 63 -2.91 -11.21 -12.80
N LYS A 64 -2.01 -10.97 -13.76
CA LYS A 64 -1.42 -12.03 -14.60
C LYS A 64 -0.29 -12.79 -13.90
N LYS A 65 0.32 -12.21 -12.88
CA LYS A 65 1.46 -12.78 -12.14
C LYS A 65 1.04 -13.53 -10.89
N PHE A 66 -0.05 -13.12 -10.24
CA PHE A 66 -0.52 -13.72 -9.00
C PHE A 66 -1.70 -14.67 -9.24
N PRO A 67 -1.84 -15.74 -8.44
CA PRO A 67 -2.99 -16.64 -8.51
C PRO A 67 -4.32 -15.92 -8.29
N ALA A 68 -5.39 -16.45 -8.88
CA ALA A 68 -6.75 -15.90 -8.72
C ALA A 68 -7.28 -15.94 -7.28
N THR A 69 -6.65 -16.75 -6.41
CA THR A 69 -6.94 -16.80 -4.97
C THR A 69 -6.45 -15.55 -4.22
N CYS A 70 -5.55 -14.77 -4.81
CA CYS A 70 -5.06 -13.53 -4.24
C CYS A 70 -5.94 -12.35 -4.64
N LYS A 71 -6.14 -11.41 -3.73
CA LYS A 71 -6.89 -10.17 -3.98
C LYS A 71 -5.93 -9.00 -4.12
N LEU A 72 -5.87 -8.42 -5.32
CA LEU A 72 -5.13 -7.20 -5.61
C LEU A 72 -6.06 -5.98 -5.55
N TYR A 73 -5.67 -4.94 -4.82
CA TYR A 73 -6.43 -3.70 -4.66
C TYR A 73 -5.50 -2.51 -4.41
N ALA A 74 -5.94 -1.32 -4.81
CA ALA A 74 -5.24 -0.09 -4.46
C ALA A 74 -5.78 0.46 -3.15
N VAL A 75 -4.89 1.01 -2.33
CA VAL A 75 -5.20 1.72 -1.09
C VAL A 75 -4.52 3.07 -1.12
N GLU A 76 -5.11 4.07 -0.46
CA GLU A 76 -4.46 5.37 -0.30
C GLU A 76 -3.16 5.22 0.49
N LEU A 77 -2.14 6.02 0.14
CA LEU A 77 -0.83 5.99 0.78
C LEU A 77 -0.93 6.22 2.29
N ARG A 78 -1.78 7.16 2.73
CA ARG A 78 -2.02 7.43 4.16
C ARG A 78 -2.60 6.22 4.88
N GLU A 79 -3.57 5.55 4.25
CA GLU A 79 -4.18 4.35 4.81
C GLU A 79 -3.17 3.20 4.89
N PHE A 80 -2.37 3.02 3.83
CA PHE A 80 -1.28 2.05 3.79
C PHE A 80 -0.28 2.25 4.94
N GLU A 81 0.19 3.48 5.15
CA GLU A 81 1.14 3.81 6.21
C GLU A 81 0.54 3.54 7.60
N HIS A 82 -0.71 3.93 7.81
CA HIS A 82 -1.43 3.68 9.06
C HIS A 82 -1.55 2.16 9.34
N ARG A 83 -1.93 1.36 8.35
CA ARG A 83 -2.01 -0.11 8.48
C ARG A 83 -0.65 -0.72 8.80
N ARG A 84 0.40 -0.31 8.07
CA ARG A 84 1.79 -0.78 8.27
C ARG A 84 2.30 -0.46 9.67
N GLN A 85 2.05 0.75 10.17
CA GLN A 85 2.43 1.13 11.53
C GLN A 85 1.70 0.30 12.59
N ASN A 86 0.39 0.09 12.44
CA ASN A 86 -0.40 -0.70 13.39
C ASN A 86 0.07 -2.16 13.47
N LEU A 87 0.41 -2.79 12.35
CA LEU A 87 0.95 -4.15 12.32
C LEU A 87 2.35 -4.24 12.94
N ARG A 88 3.21 -3.25 12.69
CA ARG A 88 4.55 -3.18 13.31
C ARG A 88 4.49 -2.93 14.81
N ASN A 89 3.56 -2.10 15.27
CA ASN A 89 3.37 -1.84 16.70
C ASN A 89 2.74 -3.03 17.43
N SER A 90 1.84 -3.76 16.77
CA SER A 90 1.21 -4.97 17.31
C SER A 90 2.21 -6.12 17.42
N SER A 91 3.06 -6.32 16.41
CA SER A 91 4.12 -7.35 16.44
C SER A 91 5.18 -7.07 17.51
N ASN A 92 5.46 -5.80 17.82
CA ASN A 92 6.38 -5.45 18.92
C ASN A 92 5.76 -5.66 20.31
N LYS A 93 4.44 -5.51 20.48
CA LYS A 93 3.79 -5.80 21.78
C LYS A 93 3.85 -7.28 22.14
N SER A 94 3.81 -8.18 21.17
CA SER A 94 3.91 -9.63 21.42
C SER A 94 5.31 -10.09 21.84
N LYS A 95 6.36 -9.28 21.64
CA LYS A 95 7.75 -9.61 22.04
C LYS A 95 8.16 -9.03 23.40
N ALA A 96 7.35 -8.19 24.02
CA ALA A 96 7.65 -7.56 25.31
C ALA A 96 7.05 -8.32 26.51
N SER A 97 6.60 -9.56 26.30
CA SER A 97 5.91 -10.39 27.32
C SER A 97 6.58 -11.75 27.56
N GLU A 98 7.82 -11.93 27.11
CA GLU A 98 8.66 -13.08 27.45
C GLU A 98 9.76 -12.69 28.44
#